data_AF-A0A9P1FGK3-F1
#
_entry.id   AF-A0A9P1FGK3-F1
#
_cell.length_a   1.000
_cell.length_b   1.000
_cell.length_c   1.000
_cell.angle_alpha   90.00
_cell.angle_beta   90.00
_cell.angle_gamma   90.00
#
_symmetry.space_group_name_H-M   'P 1'
#
loop_
_entity.id
_entity.type
_entity.pdbx_description
1 polymer ?
#
loop_
_entity_poly.entity_id
_entity_poly.type
_entity_poly.pdbx_seq_one_letter_code
_entity_poly.pdbx_strand_id
1 'polypeptide(L)'
;MAVDGYSLLSTTSDDEAQNLATPQTWREAWEVHFHRIDRILGRIGGILRSQECKLLLVCLVLALTVFVAVFNLQIINGLINDPAHPEIVHQWLPWFFGPGLTPEALVWSAWTQAIILPLLGALGTASCILRLGRSKNFTMEIASLMAPPWIFSHLLWWEYEFLRGLEEPPTEERQRELIEWSWGAHLVLLWLTADKLRLLGWWRVAPCSSLMWLVWLEPRMLVWPTMLKPGWTPWIGAAVAIGSWPFLILSTGLQAWALWTAADEASQFREIRKNWAEQVDGEVFFLRWAAVLSTWDAVYMPLAEHFIVPKVGFAWYLALDAFFMFFTIHVLGYAAETLEAVGDMARLQGKRIAFPGKVNPEAEDCIVSFPGKYSKEWDDAVKEAQGQSSLCSLACVFLTNKQSGLGGHAENPEGCGSCFCQALYGNVDPATYLSTVEEDLPEQELLFKKSDAEAMGQVLLIRQEESDASWTARKKEALLKAAAKCKENHYRAPWGCRWFADWKENVDKAHQQGQKLHVFYFEGKVGCGKMVWEDLKDETKLQEVRDSTGLGKSQTAEVAWLDRLRIPYEEHDVGDFYRFILQHQNNNR
;
A
#
# COMPACT_ATOMS: atom_id res chain seq x y z
N MET A 1 -11.17 25.57 89.99
CA MET A 1 -10.71 24.77 91.15
C MET A 1 -9.62 23.84 90.68
N ALA A 2 -8.41 24.04 91.22
CA ALA A 2 -7.26 23.14 91.43
C ALA A 2 -6.91 22.05 90.39
N VAL A 3 -5.66 21.69 90.09
CA VAL A 3 -4.28 22.19 90.22
C VAL A 3 -3.42 21.10 89.54
N ASP A 4 -2.39 21.53 88.81
CA ASP A 4 -1.11 20.92 88.42
C ASP A 4 -0.83 19.41 88.48
N GLY A 5 -0.05 18.95 87.48
CA GLY A 5 0.75 17.72 87.56
C GLY A 5 1.62 17.46 86.32
N TYR A 6 2.89 17.84 86.39
CA TYR A 6 3.93 17.84 85.36
C TYR A 6 4.58 16.47 85.05
N SER A 7 5.08 16.34 83.79
CA SER A 7 6.27 15.59 83.32
C SER A 7 6.21 14.04 83.30
N LEU A 8 6.91 13.28 82.43
CA LEU A 8 8.19 13.47 81.71
C LEU A 8 8.30 12.45 80.53
N LEU A 9 9.21 12.73 79.60
CA LEU A 9 9.56 12.08 78.32
C LEU A 9 10.05 10.61 78.37
N SER A 10 9.86 9.86 77.26
CA SER A 10 10.76 8.79 76.74
C SER A 10 10.23 8.29 75.37
N THR A 11 10.77 8.76 74.23
CA THR A 11 11.78 8.16 73.31
C THR A 11 11.38 6.86 72.58
N THR A 12 11.62 6.89 71.25
CA THR A 12 11.62 5.85 70.16
C THR A 12 10.32 5.85 69.34
N SER A 13 10.20 6.44 68.13
CA SER A 13 11.00 6.40 66.88
C SER A 13 11.32 4.97 66.41
N ASP A 14 10.42 4.44 65.57
CA ASP A 14 10.71 3.66 64.34
C ASP A 14 9.72 2.52 64.02
N ASP A 15 8.75 2.22 64.88
CA ASP A 15 7.81 1.09 64.64
C ASP A 15 6.42 1.46 64.07
N GLU A 16 6.05 2.75 63.98
CA GLU A 16 4.72 3.15 63.46
C GLU A 16 4.67 3.35 61.94
N ALA A 17 5.81 3.37 61.24
CA ALA A 17 5.84 3.53 59.78
C ALA A 17 5.66 2.19 59.00
N GLN A 18 5.73 1.04 59.68
CA GLN A 18 5.62 -0.28 59.02
C GLN A 18 4.22 -0.92 59.05
N ASN A 19 3.24 -0.34 59.76
CA ASN A 19 1.94 -1.00 59.98
C ASN A 19 0.72 -0.34 59.31
N LEU A 20 0.89 0.56 58.34
CA LEU A 20 -0.24 1.20 57.64
C LEU A 20 -0.35 0.93 56.14
N ALA A 21 0.44 0.01 55.59
CA ALA A 21 0.30 -0.39 54.19
C ALA A 21 -0.16 -1.85 54.07
N THR A 22 -1.47 -2.07 54.18
CA THR A 22 -2.05 -3.37 53.84
C THR A 22 -1.84 -3.63 52.33
N PRO A 23 -1.74 -4.90 51.88
CA PRO A 23 -1.60 -5.24 50.46
C PRO A 23 -2.71 -4.67 49.57
N GLN A 24 -3.83 -4.26 50.19
CA GLN A 24 -4.99 -3.67 49.54
C GLN A 24 -4.78 -2.18 49.24
N THR A 25 -4.18 -1.40 50.15
CA THR A 25 -3.86 0.01 49.90
C THR A 25 -2.73 0.18 48.88
N TRP A 26 -1.78 -0.77 48.83
CA TRP A 26 -0.78 -0.82 47.75
C TRP A 26 -1.40 -1.11 46.39
N ARG A 27 -2.37 -2.03 46.32
CA ARG A 27 -3.04 -2.38 45.06
C ARG A 27 -3.89 -1.22 44.53
N GLU A 28 -4.60 -0.53 45.42
CA GLU A 28 -5.41 0.64 45.07
C GLU A 28 -4.55 1.85 44.67
N ALA A 29 -3.44 2.11 45.39
CA ALA A 29 -2.48 3.15 45.00
C ALA A 29 -1.80 2.83 43.66
N TRP A 30 -1.51 1.55 43.42
CA TRP A 30 -0.90 1.10 42.18
C TRP A 30 -1.87 1.21 41.00
N GLU A 31 -3.14 0.85 41.16
CA GLU A 31 -4.16 1.02 40.12
C GLU A 31 -4.43 2.50 39.80
N VAL A 32 -4.48 3.38 40.81
CA VAL A 32 -4.64 4.84 40.58
C VAL A 32 -3.44 5.41 39.83
N HIS A 33 -2.21 4.97 40.13
CA HIS A 33 -1.02 5.37 39.38
C HIS A 33 -1.02 4.80 37.96
N PHE A 34 -1.40 3.54 37.78
CA PHE A 34 -1.48 2.90 36.47
C PHE A 34 -2.52 3.60 35.58
N HIS A 35 -3.68 3.95 36.12
CA HIS A 35 -4.72 4.67 35.36
C HIS A 35 -4.30 6.10 34.98
N ARG A 36 -3.49 6.76 35.83
CA ARG A 36 -2.96 8.10 35.53
C ARG A 36 -1.87 8.04 34.46
N ILE A 37 -1.01 7.02 34.50
CA ILE A 37 -0.01 6.73 33.48
C ILE A 37 -0.69 6.37 32.15
N ASP A 38 -1.68 5.49 32.16
CA ASP A 38 -2.46 5.09 30.98
C ASP A 38 -3.16 6.28 30.31
N ARG A 39 -3.73 7.21 31.10
CA ARG A 39 -4.35 8.43 30.57
C ARG A 39 -3.33 9.41 29.96
N ILE A 40 -2.13 9.50 30.54
CA ILE A 40 -1.02 10.31 29.99
C ILE A 40 -0.50 9.67 28.70
N LEU A 41 -0.29 8.35 28.69
CA LEU A 41 0.12 7.57 27.52
C LEU A 41 -0.94 7.60 26.41
N GLY A 42 -2.23 7.59 26.74
CA GLY A 42 -3.32 7.74 25.77
C GLY A 42 -3.36 9.11 25.12
N ARG A 43 -3.06 10.19 25.87
CA ARG A 43 -2.95 11.55 25.32
C ARG A 43 -1.70 11.72 24.45
N ILE A 44 -0.57 11.18 24.88
CA ILE A 44 0.67 11.13 24.08
C ILE A 44 0.45 10.30 22.81
N GLY A 45 -0.23 9.16 22.92
CA GLY A 45 -0.60 8.30 21.78
C GLY A 45 -1.57 8.98 20.80
N GLY A 46 -2.47 9.84 21.29
CA GLY A 46 -3.33 10.67 20.44
C GLY A 46 -2.54 11.70 19.63
N ILE A 47 -1.57 12.38 20.26
CA ILE A 47 -0.69 13.36 19.59
C ILE A 47 0.23 12.66 18.57
N LEU A 48 0.72 11.46 18.89
CA LEU A 48 1.58 10.66 18.01
C LEU A 48 0.85 9.95 16.87
N ARG A 49 -0.49 10.05 16.75
CA ARG A 49 -1.24 9.47 15.62
C ARG A 49 -1.21 10.35 14.36
N SER A 50 -0.96 11.66 14.49
CA SER A 50 -0.79 12.52 13.31
C SER A 50 0.50 12.13 12.57
N GLN A 51 0.39 11.89 11.26
CA GLN A 51 1.53 11.62 10.39
C GLN A 51 2.55 12.77 10.39
N GLU A 52 2.07 14.01 10.53
CA GLU A 52 2.91 15.20 10.57
C GLU A 52 3.76 15.24 11.85
N CYS A 53 3.17 14.88 13.01
CA CYS A 53 3.90 14.80 14.27
C CYS A 53 4.94 13.67 14.28
N LYS A 54 4.64 12.53 13.66
CA LYS A 54 5.61 11.42 13.50
C LYS A 54 6.79 11.84 12.64
N LEU A 55 6.53 12.51 11.52
CA LEU A 55 7.58 13.01 10.64
C LEU A 55 8.45 14.06 11.34
N LEU A 56 7.84 15.00 12.07
CA LEU A 56 8.56 15.99 12.88
C LEU A 56 9.44 15.34 13.96
N LEU A 57 8.95 14.29 14.62
CA LEU A 57 9.71 13.56 15.64
C LEU A 57 10.87 12.77 15.03
N VAL A 58 10.68 12.16 13.85
CA VAL A 58 11.77 11.53 13.08
C VAL A 58 12.82 12.55 12.68
N CYS A 59 12.41 13.71 12.15
CA CYS A 59 13.33 14.80 11.81
C CYS A 59 14.10 15.29 13.04
N LEU A 60 13.44 15.41 14.20
CA LEU A 60 14.06 15.82 15.46
C LEU A 60 15.10 14.80 15.95
N VAL A 61 14.76 13.50 15.91
CA VAL A 61 15.68 12.41 16.30
C VAL A 61 16.91 12.41 15.39
N LEU A 62 16.71 12.47 14.07
CA LEU A 62 17.81 12.52 13.11
C LEU A 62 18.68 13.77 13.30
N ALA A 63 18.07 14.94 13.52
CA ALA A 63 18.81 16.19 13.77
C ALA A 63 19.63 16.12 15.07
N LEU A 64 19.07 15.56 16.14
CA LEU A 64 19.77 15.40 17.41
C LEU A 64 20.95 14.43 17.28
N THR A 65 20.79 13.35 16.51
CA THR A 65 21.87 12.39 16.27
C THR A 65 23.00 12.96 15.43
N VAL A 66 22.67 13.74 14.40
CA VAL A 66 23.68 14.49 13.63
C VAL A 66 24.42 15.47 14.53
N PHE A 67 23.70 16.18 15.42
CA PHE A 67 24.30 17.10 16.39
C PHE A 67 25.27 16.38 17.35
N VAL A 68 24.86 15.24 17.91
CA VAL A 68 25.73 14.43 18.80
C VAL A 68 26.94 13.89 18.06
N ALA A 69 26.78 13.42 16.82
CA ALA A 69 27.89 12.95 16.00
C ALA A 69 28.91 14.08 15.72
N VAL A 70 28.43 15.27 15.35
CA VAL A 70 29.29 16.45 15.12
C VAL A 70 29.97 16.91 16.41
N PHE A 71 29.27 16.92 17.53
CA PHE A 71 29.85 17.28 18.84
C PHE A 71 30.94 16.30 19.26
N ASN A 72 30.70 14.99 19.10
CA ASN A 72 31.70 13.96 19.38
C ASN A 72 32.91 14.06 18.44
N LEU A 73 32.70 14.39 17.16
CA LEU A 73 33.78 14.64 16.21
C LEU A 73 34.64 15.85 16.62
N GLN A 74 34.02 16.91 17.13
CA GLN A 74 34.75 18.08 17.63
C GLN A 74 35.58 17.75 18.87
N ILE A 75 35.06 16.92 19.79
CA ILE A 75 35.80 16.44 20.97
C ILE A 75 36.98 15.56 20.56
N ILE A 76 36.76 14.59 19.66
CA ILE A 76 37.81 13.70 19.16
C ILE A 76 38.89 14.51 18.42
N ASN A 77 38.48 15.47 17.59
CA ASN A 77 39.41 16.34 16.87
C ASN A 77 40.20 17.27 17.82
N GLY A 78 39.58 17.73 18.91
CA GLY A 78 40.26 18.48 19.97
C GLY A 78 41.28 17.62 20.73
N LEU A 79 40.93 16.38 21.07
CA LEU A 79 41.82 15.44 21.75
C LEU A 79 43.01 14.98 20.89
N ILE A 80 42.83 14.88 19.57
CA ILE A 80 43.89 14.47 18.64
C ILE A 80 44.86 15.62 18.33
N ASN A 81 44.36 16.87 18.29
CA ASN A 81 45.15 18.01 17.84
C ASN A 81 45.65 18.93 18.97
N ASP A 82 45.34 18.66 20.24
CA ASP A 82 45.89 19.40 21.38
C ASP A 82 47.24 18.81 21.83
N PRO A 83 48.38 19.49 21.58
CA PRO A 83 49.71 18.98 21.89
C PRO A 83 50.06 19.06 23.39
N ALA A 84 49.19 19.61 24.25
CA ALA A 84 49.54 19.90 25.64
C ALA A 84 49.59 18.67 26.57
N HIS A 85 48.90 17.56 26.25
CA HIS A 85 48.81 16.40 27.16
C HIS A 85 48.77 15.02 26.45
N PRO A 86 49.86 14.61 25.78
CA PRO A 86 49.95 13.30 25.10
C PRO A 86 49.86 12.09 26.05
N GLU A 87 50.14 12.26 27.35
CA GLU A 87 50.11 11.17 28.33
C GLU A 87 48.68 10.71 28.68
N ILE A 88 47.68 11.59 28.58
CA ILE A 88 46.27 11.26 28.87
C ILE A 88 45.72 10.33 27.78
N VAL A 89 46.07 10.60 26.52
CA VAL A 89 45.66 9.80 25.36
C VAL A 89 46.29 8.41 25.43
N HIS A 90 47.58 8.29 25.76
CA HIS A 90 48.24 6.98 25.84
C HIS A 90 47.83 6.11 27.03
N GLN A 91 47.36 6.68 28.15
CA GLN A 91 46.95 5.90 29.33
C GLN A 91 45.48 5.45 29.29
N TRP A 92 44.58 6.23 28.70
CA TRP A 92 43.13 5.95 28.77
C TRP A 92 42.64 5.05 27.63
N LEU A 93 43.22 5.17 26.44
CA LEU A 93 42.78 4.44 25.24
C LEU A 93 42.90 2.91 25.34
N PRO A 94 43.99 2.33 25.91
CA PRO A 94 44.07 0.89 26.13
C PRO A 94 43.04 0.35 27.15
N TRP A 95 42.57 1.20 28.07
CA TRP A 95 41.59 0.83 29.09
C TRP A 95 40.16 0.77 28.54
N PHE A 96 39.83 1.65 27.58
CA PHE A 96 38.51 1.68 26.92
C PHE A 96 38.36 0.66 25.78
N PHE A 97 39.45 0.34 25.08
CA PHE A 97 39.38 -0.42 23.82
C PHE A 97 40.21 -1.72 23.81
N GLY A 98 40.93 -2.02 24.89
CA GLY A 98 41.73 -3.24 25.05
C GLY A 98 43.20 -3.07 24.64
N PRO A 99 44.14 -3.83 25.25
CA PRO A 99 45.56 -3.75 24.90
C PRO A 99 45.85 -4.41 23.54
N GLY A 100 46.76 -3.82 22.76
CA GLY A 100 47.30 -4.41 21.53
C GLY A 100 46.72 -3.88 20.21
N LEU A 101 45.80 -2.91 20.25
CA LEU A 101 45.30 -2.24 19.04
C LEU A 101 46.32 -1.20 18.55
N THR A 102 46.55 -1.15 17.23
CA THR A 102 47.36 -0.08 16.63
C THR A 102 46.63 1.27 16.79
N PRO A 103 47.36 2.41 16.79
CA PRO A 103 46.74 3.74 16.89
C PRO A 103 45.62 3.97 15.87
N GLU A 104 45.74 3.40 14.66
CA GLU A 104 44.73 3.47 13.61
C GLU A 104 43.46 2.69 14.00
N ALA A 105 43.60 1.48 14.55
CA ALA A 105 42.46 0.67 14.98
C ALA A 105 41.72 1.30 16.18
N LEU A 106 42.43 2.03 17.04
CA LEU A 106 41.86 2.80 18.15
C LEU A 106 41.04 3.99 17.68
N VAL A 107 41.53 4.73 16.67
CA VAL A 107 40.76 5.79 16.01
C VAL A 107 39.49 5.17 15.40
N TRP A 108 39.58 4.08 14.65
CA TRP A 108 38.40 3.44 14.06
C TRP A 108 37.37 2.94 15.07
N SER A 109 37.81 2.38 16.20
CA SER A 109 36.93 1.95 17.29
C SER A 109 36.18 3.14 17.92
N ALA A 110 36.90 4.25 18.17
CA ALA A 110 36.29 5.48 18.68
C ALA A 110 35.27 6.07 17.70
N TRP A 111 35.55 6.06 16.39
CA TRP A 111 34.61 6.50 15.36
C TRP A 111 33.36 5.61 15.28
N THR A 112 33.53 4.29 15.38
CA THR A 112 32.43 3.33 15.36
C THR A 112 31.49 3.52 16.55
N GLN A 113 32.04 3.70 17.75
CA GLN A 113 31.25 3.91 18.95
C GLN A 113 30.61 5.30 19.04
N ALA A 114 31.30 6.34 18.56
CA ALA A 114 30.84 7.72 18.72
C ALA A 114 29.85 8.18 17.64
N ILE A 115 29.81 7.52 16.47
CA ILE A 115 29.07 7.99 15.30
C ILE A 115 28.19 6.89 14.72
N ILE A 116 28.76 5.72 14.41
CA ILE A 116 28.04 4.65 13.72
C ILE A 116 26.94 4.04 14.60
N LEU A 117 27.27 3.67 15.85
CA LEU A 117 26.31 3.08 16.78
C LEU A 117 25.15 4.04 17.15
N PRO A 118 25.38 5.34 17.43
CA PRO A 118 24.30 6.30 17.64
C PRO A 118 23.40 6.52 16.42
N LEU A 119 23.97 6.54 15.20
CA LEU A 119 23.19 6.66 13.96
C LEU A 119 22.30 5.44 13.72
N LEU A 120 22.83 4.24 13.95
CA LEU A 120 22.07 2.99 13.91
C LEU A 120 20.93 2.97 14.93
N GLY A 121 21.21 3.40 16.17
CA GLY A 121 20.21 3.53 17.24
C GLY A 121 19.11 4.54 16.91
N ALA A 122 19.46 5.65 16.27
CA ALA A 122 18.53 6.68 15.83
C ALA A 122 17.65 6.23 14.66
N LEU A 123 18.21 5.52 13.67
CA LEU A 123 17.44 4.94 12.57
C LEU A 123 16.47 3.85 13.07
N GLY A 124 16.89 3.03 14.02
CA GLY A 124 16.03 2.06 14.71
C GLY A 124 14.89 2.74 15.48
N THR A 125 15.19 3.84 16.17
CA THR A 125 14.22 4.63 16.95
C THR A 125 13.24 5.37 16.04
N ALA A 126 13.71 5.98 14.95
CA ALA A 126 12.87 6.62 13.93
C ALA A 126 11.93 5.60 13.27
N SER A 127 12.44 4.41 12.94
CA SER A 127 11.64 3.30 12.43
C SER A 127 10.56 2.86 13.44
N CYS A 128 10.91 2.76 14.72
CA CYS A 128 9.96 2.45 15.80
C CYS A 128 8.87 3.54 15.97
N ILE A 129 9.25 4.82 15.91
CA ILE A 129 8.33 5.97 15.99
C ILE A 129 7.32 5.96 14.83
N LEU A 130 7.76 5.64 13.62
CA LEU A 130 6.88 5.52 12.45
C LEU A 130 5.89 4.36 12.61
N ARG A 131 6.29 3.27 13.29
CA ARG A 131 5.50 2.05 13.56
C ARG A 131 4.45 2.20 14.68
N LEU A 132 4.63 3.12 15.63
CA LEU A 132 3.71 3.28 16.77
C LEU A 132 2.24 3.50 16.32
N GLY A 133 1.35 2.57 16.69
CA GLY A 133 -0.10 2.68 16.50
C GLY A 133 -0.73 1.88 15.35
N ARG A 134 0.01 1.01 14.64
CA ARG A 134 -0.52 0.22 13.50
C ARG A 134 -0.73 -1.28 13.76
N SER A 135 -0.18 -1.86 14.83
CA SER A 135 -0.28 -3.29 15.15
C SER A 135 -0.92 -3.54 16.51
N LYS A 136 -1.76 -4.59 16.63
CA LYS A 136 -2.30 -5.07 17.92
C LYS A 136 -1.31 -5.98 18.67
N ASN A 137 -0.22 -6.43 18.03
CA ASN A 137 0.74 -7.39 18.61
C ASN A 137 2.14 -6.78 18.72
N PHE A 138 2.34 -6.00 19.78
CA PHE A 138 3.60 -5.36 20.16
C PHE A 138 4.77 -6.36 20.35
N THR A 139 4.47 -7.58 20.80
CA THR A 139 5.47 -8.61 21.12
C THR A 139 6.18 -9.18 19.88
N MET A 140 5.47 -9.28 18.75
CA MET A 140 6.04 -9.82 17.50
C MET A 140 6.97 -8.80 16.83
N GLU A 141 6.68 -7.51 16.97
CA GLU A 141 7.51 -6.41 16.44
C GLU A 141 8.85 -6.30 17.18
N ILE A 142 8.87 -6.57 18.49
CA ILE A 142 10.11 -6.62 19.29
C ILE A 142 10.94 -7.87 18.97
N ALA A 143 10.31 -9.03 18.76
CA ALA A 143 11.03 -10.27 18.44
C ALA A 143 11.81 -10.18 17.12
N SER A 144 11.30 -9.46 16.12
CA SER A 144 12.00 -9.20 14.85
C SER A 144 13.22 -8.28 14.99
N LEU A 145 13.31 -7.50 16.07
CA LEU A 145 14.41 -6.56 16.33
C LEU A 145 15.54 -7.16 17.18
N MET A 146 15.29 -8.24 17.94
CA MET A 146 16.26 -8.79 18.90
C MET A 146 17.09 -9.99 18.41
N ALA A 147 16.89 -10.45 17.18
CA ALA A 147 17.66 -11.56 16.58
C ALA A 147 19.18 -11.33 16.25
N PRO A 148 19.79 -10.13 16.27
CA PRO A 148 21.16 -10.00 15.73
C PRO A 148 22.39 -10.44 16.58
N PRO A 149 22.42 -10.46 17.92
CA PRO A 149 23.72 -10.41 18.63
C PRO A 149 24.67 -11.59 18.38
N TRP A 150 24.11 -12.79 18.16
CA TRP A 150 24.89 -14.02 17.96
C TRP A 150 25.46 -14.17 16.54
N ILE A 151 24.79 -13.64 15.53
CA ILE A 151 25.25 -13.61 14.12
C ILE A 151 26.40 -12.60 13.97
N PHE A 152 26.32 -11.46 14.67
CA PHE A 152 27.37 -10.44 14.69
C PHE A 152 28.72 -10.97 15.20
N SER A 153 28.72 -11.81 16.24
CA SER A 153 29.95 -12.35 16.81
C SER A 153 30.66 -13.36 15.87
N HIS A 154 29.88 -14.13 15.11
CA HIS A 154 30.42 -15.12 14.18
C HIS A 154 30.98 -14.52 12.89
N LEU A 155 30.39 -13.45 12.37
CA LEU A 155 30.88 -12.75 11.16
C LEU A 155 32.16 -11.97 11.42
N LEU A 156 32.26 -11.27 12.56
CA LEU A 156 33.48 -10.57 12.96
C LEU A 156 34.66 -11.53 13.21
N TRP A 157 34.38 -12.75 13.69
CA TRP A 157 35.38 -13.82 13.84
C TRP A 157 35.90 -14.33 12.49
N TRP A 158 35.02 -14.47 11.49
CA TRP A 158 35.38 -14.92 10.14
C TRP A 158 36.19 -13.86 9.37
N GLU A 159 35.83 -12.59 9.54
CA GLU A 159 36.54 -11.44 8.97
C GLU A 159 37.95 -11.31 9.57
N TYR A 160 38.11 -11.55 10.87
CA TYR A 160 39.41 -11.58 11.55
C TYR A 160 40.34 -12.69 11.01
N GLU A 161 39.85 -13.91 10.84
CA GLU A 161 40.66 -15.02 10.31
C GLU A 161 41.01 -14.85 8.82
N PHE A 162 40.13 -14.24 8.02
CA PHE A 162 40.41 -13.95 6.61
C PHE A 162 41.45 -12.84 6.43
N LEU A 163 41.36 -11.76 7.21
CA LEU A 163 42.34 -10.67 7.21
C LEU A 163 43.73 -11.15 7.68
N ARG A 164 43.79 -12.17 8.54
CA ARG A 164 45.04 -12.81 8.96
C ARG A 164 45.77 -13.57 7.85
N GLY A 165 45.10 -13.87 6.73
CA GLY A 165 45.64 -14.66 5.63
C GLY A 165 46.21 -13.87 4.44
N LEU A 166 46.11 -12.54 4.44
CA LEU A 166 46.58 -11.67 3.35
C LEU A 166 47.90 -10.98 3.76
N GLU A 167 49.04 -11.66 3.60
CA GLU A 167 50.36 -11.13 4.00
C GLU A 167 50.94 -10.07 3.05
N GLU A 168 50.37 -9.86 1.84
CA GLU A 168 50.88 -8.85 0.89
C GLU A 168 49.76 -7.97 0.28
N PRO A 169 49.99 -6.66 0.11
CA PRO A 169 49.03 -5.76 -0.53
C PRO A 169 48.82 -6.14 -2.01
N PRO A 170 47.58 -6.05 -2.54
CA PRO A 170 47.29 -6.40 -3.93
C PRO A 170 48.01 -5.46 -4.90
N THR A 171 48.50 -6.02 -6.02
CA THR A 171 49.14 -5.26 -7.11
C THR A 171 48.17 -4.24 -7.72
N GLU A 172 48.68 -3.16 -8.33
CA GLU A 172 47.85 -2.13 -8.98
C GLU A 172 46.89 -2.71 -10.04
N GLU A 173 47.32 -3.75 -10.76
CA GLU A 173 46.49 -4.45 -11.75
C GLU A 173 45.34 -5.21 -11.09
N ARG A 174 45.60 -5.91 -9.98
CA ARG A 174 44.58 -6.61 -9.19
C ARG A 174 43.58 -5.64 -8.57
N GLN A 175 44.05 -4.48 -8.12
CA GLN A 175 43.19 -3.40 -7.63
C GLN A 175 42.27 -2.91 -8.74
N ARG A 176 42.81 -2.63 -9.94
CA ARG A 176 42.02 -2.21 -11.11
C ARG A 176 40.93 -3.22 -11.48
N GLU A 177 41.27 -4.52 -11.52
CA GLU A 177 40.31 -5.60 -11.81
C GLU A 177 39.18 -5.65 -10.78
N LEU A 178 39.50 -5.53 -9.49
CA LEU A 178 38.53 -5.49 -8.40
C LEU A 178 37.56 -4.30 -8.53
N ILE A 179 38.10 -3.16 -8.95
CA ILE A 179 37.36 -1.93 -9.16
C ILE A 179 36.40 -2.09 -10.34
N GLU A 180 36.89 -2.50 -11.52
CA GLU A 180 36.09 -2.76 -12.72
C GLU A 180 34.94 -3.74 -12.45
N TRP A 181 35.20 -4.79 -11.68
CA TRP A 181 34.18 -5.75 -11.29
C TRP A 181 33.13 -5.15 -10.35
N SER A 182 33.56 -4.37 -9.35
CA SER A 182 32.65 -3.63 -8.45
C SER A 182 31.74 -2.67 -9.23
N TRP A 183 32.26 -1.97 -10.25
CA TRP A 183 31.45 -1.09 -11.11
C TRP A 183 30.36 -1.84 -11.86
N GLY A 184 30.73 -2.93 -12.55
CA GLY A 184 29.77 -3.75 -13.29
C GLY A 184 28.66 -4.26 -12.38
N ALA A 185 29.04 -4.65 -11.17
CA ALA A 185 28.11 -5.18 -10.18
C ALA A 185 27.13 -4.10 -9.66
N HIS A 186 27.59 -2.87 -9.37
CA HIS A 186 26.72 -1.74 -9.01
C HIS A 186 25.76 -1.31 -10.12
N LEU A 187 26.19 -1.34 -11.38
CA LEU A 187 25.32 -1.05 -12.52
C LEU A 187 24.22 -2.10 -12.69
N VAL A 188 24.55 -3.37 -12.45
CA VAL A 188 23.54 -4.44 -12.41
C VAL A 188 22.52 -4.17 -11.32
N LEU A 189 22.95 -3.87 -10.08
CA LEU A 189 22.05 -3.58 -8.95
C LEU A 189 21.12 -2.39 -9.20
N LEU A 190 21.64 -1.33 -9.82
CA LEU A 190 20.84 -0.19 -10.26
C LEU A 190 19.74 -0.63 -11.22
N TRP A 191 20.06 -1.50 -12.17
CA TRP A 191 19.11 -2.05 -13.13
C TRP A 191 18.08 -2.97 -12.44
N LEU A 192 18.50 -3.90 -11.58
CA LEU A 192 17.58 -4.78 -10.83
C LEU A 192 16.63 -3.97 -9.95
N THR A 193 17.13 -2.93 -9.28
CA THR A 193 16.35 -1.99 -8.47
C THR A 193 15.25 -1.32 -9.28
N ALA A 194 15.61 -0.78 -10.45
CA ALA A 194 14.67 -0.08 -11.31
C ALA A 194 13.58 -1.02 -11.80
N ASP A 195 13.96 -2.25 -12.16
CA ASP A 195 13.02 -3.27 -12.63
C ASP A 195 12.09 -3.75 -11.52
N LYS A 196 12.63 -4.00 -10.32
CA LYS A 196 11.86 -4.35 -9.12
C LYS A 196 10.81 -3.30 -8.77
N LEU A 197 11.17 -2.02 -8.80
CA LEU A 197 10.21 -0.93 -8.55
C LEU A 197 9.14 -0.83 -9.64
N ARG A 198 9.50 -1.10 -10.91
CA ARG A 198 8.52 -1.15 -12.01
C ARG A 198 7.56 -2.33 -11.85
N LEU A 199 8.07 -3.52 -11.53
CA LEU A 199 7.28 -4.73 -11.29
C LEU A 199 6.29 -4.56 -10.13
N LEU A 200 6.63 -3.76 -9.13
CA LEU A 200 5.71 -3.44 -8.03
C LEU A 200 4.64 -2.39 -8.42
N GLY A 201 4.64 -1.86 -9.64
CA GLY A 201 3.73 -0.80 -10.09
C GLY A 201 4.20 0.63 -9.78
N TRP A 202 5.45 0.83 -9.37
CA TRP A 202 5.97 2.13 -8.92
C TRP A 202 6.77 2.84 -10.02
N TRP A 203 6.21 2.93 -11.22
CA TRP A 203 6.91 3.47 -12.41
C TRP A 203 7.40 4.92 -12.24
N ARG A 204 6.75 5.73 -11.38
CA ARG A 204 7.19 7.10 -11.09
C ARG A 204 8.34 7.18 -10.09
N VAL A 205 8.49 6.15 -9.26
CA VAL A 205 9.49 6.11 -8.19
C VAL A 205 10.78 5.45 -8.67
N ALA A 206 10.71 4.54 -9.64
CA ALA A 206 11.88 3.89 -10.23
C ALA A 206 12.91 4.91 -10.78
N PRO A 207 12.55 5.94 -11.59
CA PRO A 207 13.50 6.94 -12.06
C PRO A 207 14.16 7.74 -10.94
N CYS A 208 13.40 8.04 -9.87
CA CYS A 208 13.93 8.75 -8.70
C CYS A 208 14.96 7.90 -7.96
N SER A 209 14.66 6.63 -7.66
CA SER A 209 15.62 5.71 -7.04
C SER A 209 16.87 5.53 -7.92
N SER A 210 16.69 5.39 -9.24
CA SER A 210 17.82 5.27 -10.17
C SER A 210 18.69 6.52 -10.20
N LEU A 211 18.08 7.70 -10.19
CA LEU A 211 18.83 8.96 -10.13
C LEU A 211 19.64 9.07 -8.82
N MET A 212 19.07 8.67 -7.69
CA MET A 212 19.76 8.71 -6.40
C MET A 212 20.95 7.74 -6.36
N TRP A 213 20.80 6.55 -6.95
CA TRP A 213 21.91 5.63 -7.17
C TRP A 213 23.01 6.21 -8.06
N LEU A 214 22.64 6.88 -9.15
CA LEU A 214 23.61 7.53 -10.05
C LEU A 214 24.35 8.66 -9.34
N VAL A 215 23.64 9.50 -8.57
CA VAL A 215 24.24 10.58 -7.76
C VAL A 215 25.16 10.02 -6.67
N TRP A 216 24.89 8.83 -6.15
CA TRP A 216 25.80 8.13 -5.24
C TRP A 216 27.06 7.59 -5.96
N LEU A 217 26.88 7.03 -7.16
CA LEU A 217 27.92 6.36 -7.93
C LEU A 217 28.88 7.35 -8.62
N GLU A 218 28.38 8.46 -9.14
CA GLU A 218 29.12 9.42 -9.97
C GLU A 218 30.27 10.13 -9.23
N PRO A 219 30.12 10.66 -8.00
CA PRO A 219 31.23 11.25 -7.25
C PRO A 219 32.34 10.23 -6.97
N ARG A 220 31.98 8.97 -6.75
CA ARG A 220 32.94 7.88 -6.56
C ARG A 220 33.70 7.58 -7.85
N MET A 221 33.03 7.63 -9.01
CA MET A 221 33.66 7.45 -10.33
C MET A 221 34.73 8.50 -10.59
N LEU A 222 34.46 9.75 -10.21
CA LEU A 222 35.35 10.88 -10.46
C LEU A 222 36.55 10.90 -9.51
N VAL A 223 36.35 10.52 -8.25
CA VAL A 223 37.38 10.65 -7.20
C VAL A 223 38.30 9.44 -7.19
N TRP A 224 37.82 8.25 -7.57
CA TRP A 224 38.60 7.02 -7.42
C TRP A 224 39.89 6.95 -8.27
N PRO A 225 39.91 7.35 -9.57
CA PRO A 225 41.14 7.40 -10.34
C PRO A 225 42.19 8.36 -9.77
N THR A 226 41.74 9.36 -8.99
CA THR A 226 42.64 10.30 -8.30
C THR A 226 43.22 9.72 -7.01
N MET A 227 42.51 8.81 -6.33
CA MET A 227 42.99 8.12 -5.13
C MET A 227 44.12 7.13 -5.39
N LEU A 228 44.23 6.60 -6.62
CA LEU A 228 45.31 5.70 -7.02
C LEU A 228 46.64 6.44 -7.30
N LYS A 229 46.66 7.78 -7.26
CA LYS A 229 47.91 8.54 -7.46
C LYS A 229 48.71 8.62 -6.16
N PRO A 230 50.00 8.26 -6.15
CA PRO A 230 50.87 8.44 -4.99
C PRO A 230 50.85 9.89 -4.49
N GLY A 231 50.61 10.10 -3.21
CA GLY A 231 50.58 11.42 -2.56
C GLY A 231 49.19 12.05 -2.40
N TRP A 232 48.12 11.40 -2.87
CA TRP A 232 46.76 11.80 -2.51
C TRP A 232 46.43 11.39 -1.08
N THR A 233 45.73 12.27 -0.38
CA THR A 233 45.44 12.09 1.03
C THR A 233 44.15 11.28 1.21
N PRO A 234 44.17 10.17 1.98
CA PRO A 234 43.03 9.28 2.17
C PRO A 234 41.72 9.95 2.62
N TRP A 235 41.78 11.15 3.22
CA TRP A 235 40.61 11.86 3.73
C TRP A 235 39.66 12.37 2.63
N ILE A 236 40.14 12.68 1.42
CA ILE A 236 39.26 13.14 0.32
C ILE A 236 38.34 12.01 -0.15
N GLY A 237 38.89 10.80 -0.30
CA GLY A 237 38.12 9.61 -0.63
C GLY A 237 37.09 9.27 0.43
N ALA A 238 37.49 9.33 1.71
CA ALA A 238 36.58 9.13 2.83
C ALA A 238 35.46 10.19 2.87
N ALA A 239 35.78 11.47 2.64
CA ALA A 239 34.80 12.55 2.64
C ALA A 239 33.78 12.40 1.50
N VAL A 240 34.21 11.98 0.30
CA VAL A 240 33.33 11.73 -0.84
C VAL A 240 32.48 10.49 -0.62
N ALA A 241 33.06 9.42 -0.06
CA ALA A 241 32.32 8.23 0.32
C ALA A 241 31.22 8.57 1.33
N ILE A 242 31.56 9.22 2.45
CA ILE A 242 30.61 9.62 3.50
C ILE A 242 29.56 10.60 2.97
N GLY A 243 29.96 11.60 2.17
CA GLY A 243 29.05 12.57 1.59
C GLY A 243 28.03 11.97 0.62
N SER A 244 28.36 10.85 -0.01
CA SER A 244 27.44 10.12 -0.89
C SER A 244 26.45 9.22 -0.13
N TRP A 245 26.76 8.75 1.09
CA TRP A 245 25.95 7.77 1.83
C TRP A 245 24.44 8.10 1.98
N PRO A 246 24.03 9.36 2.20
CA PRO A 246 22.61 9.69 2.29
C PRO A 246 21.80 9.26 1.06
N PHE A 247 22.40 9.32 -0.14
CA PHE A 247 21.71 8.93 -1.38
C PHE A 247 21.50 7.42 -1.50
N LEU A 248 22.47 6.61 -1.04
CA LEU A 248 22.32 5.16 -0.96
C LEU A 248 21.24 4.80 0.06
N ILE A 249 21.29 5.37 1.26
CA ILE A 249 20.31 5.14 2.34
C ILE A 249 18.91 5.52 1.90
N LEU A 250 18.75 6.66 1.23
CA LEU A 250 17.45 7.09 0.75
C LEU A 250 16.94 6.18 -0.38
N SER A 251 17.81 5.73 -1.29
CA SER A 251 17.41 4.85 -2.39
C SER A 251 16.96 3.47 -1.90
N THR A 252 17.73 2.85 -1.01
CA THR A 252 17.36 1.56 -0.39
C THR A 252 16.19 1.71 0.58
N GLY A 253 16.09 2.83 1.30
CA GLY A 253 14.94 3.17 2.12
C GLY A 253 13.65 3.29 1.30
N LEU A 254 13.72 3.85 0.09
CA LEU A 254 12.61 3.94 -0.84
C LEU A 254 12.18 2.56 -1.36
N GLN A 255 13.14 1.67 -1.62
CA GLN A 255 12.85 0.28 -1.97
C GLN A 255 12.20 -0.49 -0.82
N ALA A 256 12.76 -0.37 0.39
CA ALA A 256 12.22 -1.00 1.57
C ALA A 256 10.79 -0.50 1.86
N TRP A 257 10.56 0.80 1.69
CA TRP A 257 9.23 1.38 1.83
C TRP A 257 8.25 0.88 0.76
N ALA A 258 8.67 0.75 -0.50
CA ALA A 258 7.83 0.20 -1.56
C ALA A 258 7.45 -1.27 -1.29
N LEU A 259 8.41 -2.10 -0.90
CA LEU A 259 8.18 -3.49 -0.50
C LEU A 259 7.25 -3.59 0.71
N TRP A 260 7.44 -2.72 1.70
CA TRP A 260 6.60 -2.69 2.89
C TRP A 260 5.16 -2.27 2.55
N THR A 261 4.99 -1.29 1.67
CA THR A 261 3.67 -0.83 1.22
C THR A 261 2.95 -1.93 0.46
N ALA A 262 3.65 -2.63 -0.44
CA ALA A 262 3.12 -3.82 -1.12
C ALA A 262 2.70 -4.92 -0.13
N ALA A 263 3.50 -5.15 0.92
CA ALA A 263 3.15 -6.10 1.97
C ALA A 263 1.90 -5.67 2.77
N ASP A 264 1.77 -4.39 3.07
CA ASP A 264 0.61 -3.86 3.78
C ASP A 264 -0.66 -3.95 2.92
N GLU A 265 -0.57 -3.66 1.62
CA GLU A 265 -1.66 -3.87 0.66
C GLU A 265 -2.08 -5.35 0.60
N ALA A 266 -1.11 -6.26 0.42
CA ALA A 266 -1.34 -7.71 0.47
C ALA A 266 -1.98 -8.16 1.80
N SER A 267 -1.60 -7.55 2.93
CA SER A 267 -2.19 -7.85 4.23
C SER A 267 -3.62 -7.35 4.39
N GLN A 268 -4.00 -6.25 3.72
CA GLN A 268 -5.40 -5.79 3.71
C GLN A 268 -6.29 -6.75 2.90
N PHE A 269 -5.75 -7.36 1.83
CA PHE A 269 -6.43 -8.44 1.11
C PHE A 269 -6.72 -9.66 2.00
N ARG A 270 -5.88 -9.93 3.01
CA ARG A 270 -6.07 -11.01 4.01
C ARG A 270 -7.35 -10.82 4.82
N GLU A 271 -7.61 -9.61 5.33
CA GLU A 271 -8.82 -9.34 6.14
C GLU A 271 -10.11 -9.57 5.34
N ILE A 272 -10.01 -9.46 4.01
CA ILE A 272 -11.13 -9.63 3.09
C ILE A 272 -11.35 -11.12 2.74
N ARG A 273 -10.33 -12.00 2.82
CA ARG A 273 -10.44 -13.43 2.43
C ARG A 273 -9.85 -14.39 3.49
N LYS A 274 -10.72 -14.93 4.35
CA LYS A 274 -10.34 -15.93 5.39
C LYS A 274 -9.79 -17.26 4.85
N ASN A 275 -10.11 -17.64 3.62
CA ASN A 275 -9.77 -18.97 3.08
C ASN A 275 -8.34 -19.05 2.51
N TRP A 276 -7.64 -17.91 2.38
CA TRP A 276 -6.31 -17.82 1.76
C TRP A 276 -5.23 -17.44 2.79
N ALA A 277 -5.56 -17.55 4.08
CA ALA A 277 -4.76 -17.03 5.18
C ALA A 277 -3.31 -17.57 5.15
N GLU A 278 -3.11 -18.86 4.90
CA GLU A 278 -1.77 -19.47 4.93
C GLU A 278 -0.85 -19.00 3.79
N GLN A 279 -1.37 -18.83 2.58
CA GLN A 279 -0.57 -18.38 1.44
C GLN A 279 -0.23 -16.89 1.55
N VAL A 280 -1.22 -16.06 1.90
CA VAL A 280 -1.02 -14.61 2.10
C VAL A 280 -0.08 -14.33 3.28
N ASP A 281 -0.10 -15.16 4.33
CA ASP A 281 0.81 -15.02 5.47
C ASP A 281 2.28 -15.27 5.07
N GLY A 282 2.52 -16.22 4.17
CA GLY A 282 3.85 -16.43 3.58
C GLY A 282 4.32 -15.20 2.80
N GLU A 283 3.51 -14.72 1.87
CA GLU A 283 3.87 -13.61 0.97
C GLU A 283 4.10 -12.29 1.72
N VAL A 284 3.22 -11.95 2.68
CA VAL A 284 3.37 -10.76 3.53
C VAL A 284 4.61 -10.86 4.41
N PHE A 285 4.87 -12.03 5.00
CA PHE A 285 6.08 -12.27 5.79
C PHE A 285 7.34 -12.03 4.95
N PHE A 286 7.39 -12.59 3.73
CA PHE A 286 8.55 -12.44 2.86
C PHE A 286 8.76 -11.02 2.36
N LEU A 287 7.72 -10.29 1.95
CA LEU A 287 7.86 -8.89 1.53
C LEU A 287 8.39 -8.00 2.67
N ARG A 288 7.94 -8.26 3.90
CA ARG A 288 8.45 -7.56 5.10
C ARG A 288 9.90 -7.93 5.41
N TRP A 289 10.27 -9.20 5.24
CA TRP A 289 11.67 -9.63 5.37
C TRP A 289 12.57 -8.99 4.30
N ALA A 290 12.13 -8.94 3.05
CA ALA A 290 12.84 -8.28 1.97
C ALA A 290 13.04 -6.79 2.28
N ALA A 291 12.03 -6.09 2.80
CA ALA A 291 12.16 -4.70 3.22
C ALA A 291 13.18 -4.51 4.36
N VAL A 292 13.17 -5.40 5.36
CA VAL A 292 14.14 -5.38 6.47
C VAL A 292 15.56 -5.62 5.95
N LEU A 293 15.75 -6.60 5.07
CA LEU A 293 17.06 -6.91 4.49
C LEU A 293 17.56 -5.78 3.58
N SER A 294 16.71 -5.18 2.76
CA SER A 294 17.10 -3.99 1.98
C SER A 294 17.52 -2.80 2.87
N THR A 295 16.90 -2.66 4.05
CA THR A 295 17.31 -1.64 5.03
C THR A 295 18.62 -1.99 5.71
N TRP A 296 18.84 -3.27 6.02
CA TRP A 296 20.09 -3.77 6.57
C TRP A 296 21.25 -3.54 5.60
N ASP A 297 21.05 -3.88 4.33
CA ASP A 297 22.05 -3.75 3.27
C ASP A 297 22.49 -2.29 3.07
N ALA A 298 21.55 -1.34 3.17
CA ALA A 298 21.82 0.09 3.10
C ALA A 298 22.87 0.58 4.09
N VAL A 299 22.90 -0.05 5.27
CA VAL A 299 23.76 0.36 6.37
C VAL A 299 25.05 -0.46 6.43
N TYR A 300 25.00 -1.73 6.02
CA TYR A 300 26.15 -2.63 6.10
C TYR A 300 27.07 -2.54 4.88
N MET A 301 26.54 -2.28 3.67
CA MET A 301 27.33 -2.14 2.44
C MET A 301 28.46 -1.11 2.55
N PRO A 302 28.21 0.12 3.04
CA PRO A 302 29.28 1.12 3.15
C PRO A 302 30.37 0.74 4.15
N LEU A 303 30.04 -0.09 5.14
CA LEU A 303 31.00 -0.62 6.11
C LEU A 303 31.84 -1.72 5.47
N ALA A 304 31.20 -2.68 4.79
CA ALA A 304 31.87 -3.82 4.16
C ALA A 304 32.84 -3.40 3.03
N GLU A 305 32.53 -2.34 2.27
CA GLU A 305 33.43 -1.81 1.22
C GLU A 305 34.73 -1.20 1.75
N HIS A 306 34.78 -0.80 3.02
CA HIS A 306 35.99 -0.28 3.65
C HIS A 306 36.88 -1.39 4.22
N PHE A 307 36.37 -2.62 4.32
CA PHE A 307 37.13 -3.81 4.71
C PHE A 307 37.45 -4.67 3.47
N ILE A 308 38.64 -5.29 3.43
CA ILE A 308 39.24 -5.93 2.25
C ILE A 308 38.57 -7.30 1.94
N VAL A 309 37.24 -7.39 1.97
CA VAL A 309 36.49 -8.57 1.50
C VAL A 309 35.51 -8.24 0.36
N PRO A 310 35.91 -7.48 -0.68
CA PRO A 310 34.98 -6.98 -1.70
C PRO A 310 34.38 -8.08 -2.59
N LYS A 311 35.10 -9.14 -2.96
CA LYS A 311 34.54 -10.13 -3.92
C LYS A 311 33.45 -11.02 -3.31
N VAL A 312 33.64 -11.50 -2.08
CA VAL A 312 32.69 -12.45 -1.45
C VAL A 312 31.45 -11.73 -0.95
N GLY A 313 31.60 -10.58 -0.29
CA GLY A 313 30.47 -9.78 0.18
C GLY A 313 29.58 -9.30 -0.97
N PHE A 314 30.18 -8.85 -2.07
CA PHE A 314 29.44 -8.35 -3.22
C PHE A 314 28.80 -9.47 -4.07
N ALA A 315 29.46 -10.62 -4.21
CA ALA A 315 28.87 -11.78 -4.87
C ALA A 315 27.68 -12.32 -4.08
N TRP A 316 27.77 -12.33 -2.74
CA TRP A 316 26.66 -12.65 -1.85
C TRP A 316 25.50 -11.65 -1.99
N TYR A 317 25.82 -10.37 -2.14
CA TYR A 317 24.84 -9.31 -2.34
C TYR A 317 24.09 -9.42 -3.67
N LEU A 318 24.82 -9.61 -4.79
CA LEU A 318 24.21 -9.88 -6.09
C LEU A 318 23.33 -11.13 -6.06
N ALA A 319 23.76 -12.17 -5.34
CA ALA A 319 22.98 -13.39 -5.17
C ALA A 319 21.70 -13.15 -4.36
N LEU A 320 21.75 -12.37 -3.28
CA LEU A 320 20.58 -12.00 -2.49
C LEU A 320 19.60 -11.14 -3.29
N ASP A 321 20.07 -10.10 -3.98
CA ASP A 321 19.17 -9.21 -4.73
C ASP A 321 18.58 -9.91 -5.95
N ALA A 322 19.35 -10.75 -6.65
CA ALA A 322 18.84 -11.63 -7.69
C ALA A 322 17.82 -12.63 -7.12
N PHE A 323 18.11 -13.26 -5.96
CA PHE A 323 17.17 -14.16 -5.29
C PHE A 323 15.86 -13.44 -4.94
N PHE A 324 15.92 -12.23 -4.38
CA PHE A 324 14.74 -11.43 -4.08
C PHE A 324 14.00 -11.02 -5.35
N MET A 325 14.69 -10.71 -6.44
CA MET A 325 14.03 -10.40 -7.70
C MET A 325 13.35 -11.63 -8.31
N PHE A 326 14.04 -12.76 -8.43
CA PHE A 326 13.45 -14.02 -8.90
C PHE A 326 12.28 -14.46 -8.03
N PHE A 327 12.37 -14.28 -6.71
CA PHE A 327 11.30 -14.58 -5.78
C PHE A 327 10.17 -13.56 -5.85
N THR A 328 10.45 -12.27 -6.06
CA THR A 328 9.43 -11.25 -6.32
C THR A 328 8.70 -11.58 -7.62
N ILE A 329 9.41 -12.00 -8.68
CA ILE A 329 8.83 -12.48 -9.93
C ILE A 329 8.03 -13.77 -9.73
N HIS A 330 8.48 -14.69 -8.87
CA HIS A 330 7.83 -15.97 -8.61
C HIS A 330 6.59 -15.84 -7.72
N VAL A 331 6.67 -15.05 -6.64
CA VAL A 331 5.56 -14.74 -5.72
C VAL A 331 4.54 -13.84 -6.40
N LEU A 332 4.98 -12.83 -7.13
CA LEU A 332 4.09 -11.99 -7.93
C LEU A 332 3.70 -12.65 -9.26
N GLY A 333 4.20 -13.85 -9.58
CA GLY A 333 3.66 -14.78 -10.56
C GLY A 333 3.41 -14.32 -12.00
N TYR A 334 4.00 -13.23 -12.53
CA TYR A 334 3.48 -12.66 -13.80
C TYR A 334 4.51 -11.96 -14.70
N ALA A 335 4.30 -12.08 -16.02
CA ALA A 335 4.95 -11.27 -17.05
C ALA A 335 4.53 -9.79 -16.89
N ALA A 336 5.40 -8.83 -17.23
CA ALA A 336 5.15 -7.41 -17.02
C ALA A 336 3.86 -6.87 -17.70
N GLU A 337 3.38 -7.47 -18.79
CA GLU A 337 2.12 -7.11 -19.47
C GLU A 337 0.87 -7.49 -18.67
N THR A 338 0.98 -8.47 -17.77
CA THR A 338 -0.12 -8.91 -16.92
C THR A 338 -0.30 -8.04 -15.68
N LEU A 339 0.61 -7.12 -15.33
CA LEU A 339 0.44 -6.30 -14.12
C LEU A 339 -0.58 -5.17 -14.30
N GLU A 340 -0.72 -4.65 -15.52
CA GLU A 340 -1.84 -3.77 -15.90
C GLU A 340 -3.16 -4.55 -15.87
N ALA A 341 -3.16 -5.77 -16.41
CA ALA A 341 -4.30 -6.67 -16.36
C ALA A 341 -4.63 -7.16 -14.93
N VAL A 342 -3.66 -7.26 -14.03
CA VAL A 342 -3.82 -7.60 -12.61
C VAL A 342 -4.24 -6.39 -11.80
N GLY A 343 -3.84 -5.17 -12.16
CA GLY A 343 -4.43 -3.93 -11.61
C GLY A 343 -5.89 -3.77 -12.02
N ASP A 344 -6.22 -4.09 -13.28
CA ASP A 344 -7.60 -4.13 -13.78
C ASP A 344 -8.39 -5.32 -13.20
N MET A 345 -7.76 -6.49 -13.02
CA MET A 345 -8.39 -7.63 -12.34
C MET A 345 -8.53 -7.38 -10.84
N ALA A 346 -7.60 -6.71 -10.16
CA ALA A 346 -7.72 -6.31 -8.75
C ALA A 346 -8.83 -5.27 -8.57
N ARG A 347 -9.01 -4.37 -9.55
CA ARG A 347 -10.19 -3.48 -9.65
C ARG A 347 -11.48 -4.25 -9.90
N LEU A 348 -11.48 -5.25 -10.78
CA LEU A 348 -12.62 -6.15 -10.99
C LEU A 348 -12.84 -7.12 -9.80
N GLN A 349 -11.83 -7.34 -8.96
CA GLN A 349 -11.83 -8.14 -7.73
C GLN A 349 -12.19 -7.33 -6.49
N GLY A 350 -12.20 -6.00 -6.57
CA GLY A 350 -13.04 -5.16 -5.71
C GLY A 350 -14.43 -5.75 -5.83
N LYS A 351 -14.88 -6.42 -4.76
CA LYS A 351 -16.14 -7.18 -4.66
C LYS A 351 -17.17 -6.57 -5.62
N ARG A 352 -17.89 -7.38 -6.39
CA ARG A 352 -19.13 -6.95 -7.03
C ARG A 352 -20.12 -6.53 -5.92
N ILE A 353 -19.90 -5.36 -5.34
CA ILE A 353 -20.65 -4.79 -4.24
C ILE A 353 -21.89 -4.26 -4.91
N ALA A 354 -23.02 -4.87 -4.55
CA ALA A 354 -24.29 -4.29 -4.92
C ALA A 354 -24.36 -2.88 -4.34
N PHE A 355 -24.68 -1.92 -5.19
CA PHE A 355 -24.89 -0.54 -4.80
C PHE A 355 -26.35 -0.18 -5.10
N PRO A 356 -27.23 -0.12 -4.09
CA PRO A 356 -28.66 0.14 -4.31
C PRO A 356 -28.98 1.63 -4.56
N GLY A 357 -27.95 2.48 -4.73
CA GLY A 357 -28.08 3.93 -4.64
C GLY A 357 -27.99 4.44 -3.21
N LYS A 358 -27.61 5.71 -3.05
CA LYS A 358 -27.62 6.43 -1.79
C LYS A 358 -28.01 7.90 -2.04
N VAL A 359 -29.20 8.27 -1.57
CA VAL A 359 -29.70 9.65 -1.60
C VAL A 359 -29.54 10.25 -0.21
N ASN A 360 -28.69 11.25 -0.07
CA ASN A 360 -28.50 11.97 1.18
C ASN A 360 -29.47 13.17 1.23
N PRO A 361 -30.37 13.28 2.22
CA PRO A 361 -31.29 14.43 2.33
C PRO A 361 -30.62 15.80 2.42
N GLU A 362 -29.36 15.86 2.86
CA GLU A 362 -28.59 17.10 3.00
C GLU A 362 -27.77 17.47 1.75
N ALA A 363 -27.72 16.58 0.75
CA ALA A 363 -27.02 16.87 -0.50
C ALA A 363 -27.81 17.87 -1.36
N GLU A 364 -27.10 18.77 -2.04
CA GLU A 364 -27.70 19.69 -3.02
C GLU A 364 -27.72 19.07 -4.43
N ASP A 365 -26.80 18.15 -4.71
CA ASP A 365 -26.58 17.56 -6.02
C ASP A 365 -26.72 16.03 -5.97
N CYS A 366 -27.21 15.44 -7.06
CA CYS A 366 -27.42 14.00 -7.19
C CYS A 366 -26.99 13.49 -8.57
N ILE A 367 -26.02 12.60 -8.59
CA ILE A 367 -25.66 11.86 -9.81
C ILE A 367 -26.73 10.80 -10.05
N VAL A 368 -27.52 10.97 -11.11
CA VAL A 368 -28.63 10.08 -11.45
C VAL A 368 -28.32 9.13 -12.60
N SER A 369 -27.28 9.40 -13.39
CA SER A 369 -26.82 8.49 -14.42
C SER A 369 -25.31 8.62 -14.60
N PHE A 370 -24.60 7.49 -14.58
CA PHE A 370 -23.15 7.45 -14.69
C PHE A 370 -22.67 6.30 -15.60
N PRO A 371 -21.65 6.53 -16.45
CA PRO A 371 -21.21 5.53 -17.39
C PRO A 371 -20.37 4.44 -16.72
N GLY A 372 -20.92 3.23 -16.61
CA GLY A 372 -20.24 2.08 -15.99
C GLY A 372 -18.94 1.61 -16.67
N LYS A 373 -18.60 2.14 -17.87
CA LYS A 373 -17.31 1.89 -18.53
C LYS A 373 -16.13 2.50 -17.74
N TYR A 374 -16.38 3.56 -16.98
CA TYR A 374 -15.38 4.31 -16.22
C TYR A 374 -15.37 3.80 -14.78
N SER A 375 -14.87 2.58 -14.59
CA SER A 375 -14.95 1.85 -13.31
C SER A 375 -14.28 2.59 -12.16
N LYS A 376 -13.14 3.23 -12.43
CA LYS A 376 -12.42 4.02 -11.43
C LYS A 376 -13.25 5.22 -10.96
N GLU A 377 -13.76 6.02 -11.90
CA GLU A 377 -14.57 7.20 -11.61
C GLU A 377 -15.88 6.81 -10.93
N TRP A 378 -16.45 5.67 -11.31
CA TRP A 378 -17.59 5.06 -10.64
C TRP A 378 -17.29 4.70 -9.18
N ASP A 379 -16.17 4.03 -8.91
CA ASP A 379 -15.76 3.68 -7.54
C ASP A 379 -15.52 4.94 -6.69
N ASP A 380 -14.92 5.98 -7.28
CA ASP A 380 -14.73 7.28 -6.64
C ASP A 380 -16.09 7.94 -6.33
N ALA A 381 -17.07 7.88 -7.24
CA ALA A 381 -18.43 8.40 -7.03
C ALA A 381 -19.16 7.64 -5.91
N VAL A 382 -19.08 6.31 -5.90
CA VAL A 382 -19.67 5.46 -4.84
C VAL A 382 -19.04 5.78 -3.48
N LYS A 383 -17.71 5.92 -3.43
CA LYS A 383 -16.99 6.24 -2.20
C LYS A 383 -17.39 7.61 -1.66
N GLU A 384 -17.47 8.63 -2.53
CA GLU A 384 -17.92 9.97 -2.15
C GLU A 384 -19.35 9.91 -1.60
N ALA A 385 -20.28 9.27 -2.33
CA ALA A 385 -21.66 9.13 -1.90
C ALA A 385 -21.79 8.35 -0.58
N GLN A 386 -20.92 7.38 -0.29
CA GLN A 386 -20.94 6.60 0.94
C GLN A 386 -20.45 7.36 2.18
N GLY A 387 -19.70 8.46 2.02
CA GLY A 387 -19.24 9.31 3.12
C GLY A 387 -20.39 9.78 4.04
N GLN A 388 -20.09 9.98 5.33
CA GLN A 388 -21.09 10.48 6.29
C GLN A 388 -21.47 11.95 6.02
N SER A 389 -20.53 12.73 5.49
CA SER A 389 -20.71 14.13 5.09
C SER A 389 -20.84 14.28 3.56
N SER A 390 -21.35 13.25 2.86
CA SER A 390 -21.39 13.24 1.40
C SER A 390 -22.31 14.35 0.89
N LEU A 391 -21.75 15.39 0.27
CA LEU A 391 -22.54 16.48 -0.31
C LEU A 391 -23.22 16.11 -1.63
N CYS A 392 -22.86 14.97 -2.21
CA CYS A 392 -23.43 14.48 -3.45
C CYS A 392 -24.16 13.16 -3.20
N SER A 393 -25.44 13.10 -3.58
CA SER A 393 -26.19 11.86 -3.71
C SER A 393 -25.75 11.09 -4.95
N LEU A 394 -25.96 9.77 -4.95
CA LEU A 394 -25.77 8.90 -6.11
C LEU A 394 -26.96 7.96 -6.23
N ALA A 395 -27.89 8.26 -7.14
CA ALA A 395 -29.09 7.47 -7.36
C ALA A 395 -28.86 6.23 -8.23
N CYS A 396 -27.73 6.17 -8.95
CA CYS A 396 -27.34 5.05 -9.79
C CYS A 396 -27.36 3.71 -9.03
N VAL A 397 -27.84 2.65 -9.69
CA VAL A 397 -28.01 1.33 -9.08
C VAL A 397 -27.15 0.29 -9.80
N PHE A 398 -26.45 -0.54 -9.03
CA PHE A 398 -25.68 -1.66 -9.53
C PHE A 398 -26.03 -2.94 -8.76
N LEU A 399 -26.76 -3.86 -9.39
CA LEU A 399 -27.19 -5.12 -8.78
C LEU A 399 -26.31 -6.26 -9.28
N THR A 400 -25.72 -7.02 -8.36
CA THR A 400 -24.63 -7.95 -8.70
C THR A 400 -24.95 -9.40 -8.42
N ASN A 401 -26.03 -9.67 -7.69
CA ASN A 401 -26.47 -11.01 -7.32
C ASN A 401 -27.98 -11.05 -7.05
N LYS A 402 -28.52 -12.26 -6.90
CA LYS A 402 -29.94 -12.49 -6.65
C LYS A 402 -30.45 -11.77 -5.40
N GLN A 403 -29.66 -11.72 -4.32
CA GLN A 403 -30.05 -11.04 -3.07
C GLN A 403 -30.19 -9.52 -3.27
N SER A 404 -29.31 -8.92 -4.07
CA SER A 404 -29.41 -7.51 -4.45
C SER A 404 -30.54 -7.22 -5.44
N GLY A 405 -31.12 -8.24 -6.08
CA GLY A 405 -32.21 -8.08 -7.04
C GLY A 405 -31.82 -8.29 -8.51
N LEU A 406 -30.61 -8.80 -8.81
CA LEU A 406 -30.26 -9.24 -10.17
C LEU A 406 -31.20 -10.36 -10.62
N GLY A 407 -31.76 -10.23 -11.83
CA GLY A 407 -32.83 -11.12 -12.32
C GLY A 407 -34.22 -10.80 -11.75
N GLY A 408 -34.32 -9.83 -10.83
CA GLY A 408 -35.58 -9.40 -10.24
C GLY A 408 -36.43 -8.56 -11.21
N HIS A 409 -37.75 -8.73 -11.12
CA HIS A 409 -38.71 -7.92 -11.87
C HIS A 409 -39.54 -7.08 -10.90
N ALA A 410 -39.74 -5.80 -11.23
CA ALA A 410 -40.54 -4.87 -10.43
C ALA A 410 -41.81 -4.49 -11.20
N GLU A 411 -42.93 -4.43 -10.50
CA GLU A 411 -44.23 -4.04 -11.08
C GLU A 411 -44.15 -2.67 -11.76
N ASN A 412 -44.77 -2.56 -12.94
CA ASN A 412 -44.88 -1.29 -13.65
C ASN A 412 -46.30 -0.76 -13.49
N PRO A 413 -46.53 0.23 -12.60
CA PRO A 413 -47.86 0.76 -12.36
C PRO A 413 -48.44 1.52 -13.57
N GLU A 414 -47.61 1.92 -14.54
CA GLU A 414 -48.01 2.75 -15.68
C GLU A 414 -48.22 1.95 -16.98
N GLY A 415 -47.89 0.66 -17.02
CA GLY A 415 -47.73 -0.09 -18.27
C GLY A 415 -48.74 -1.22 -18.52
N CYS A 416 -48.81 -1.67 -19.77
CA CYS A 416 -49.62 -2.80 -20.23
C CYS A 416 -49.03 -4.19 -19.90
N GLY A 417 -48.19 -4.30 -18.87
CA GLY A 417 -47.50 -5.54 -18.50
C GLY A 417 -47.26 -5.66 -17.00
N SER A 418 -46.85 -6.84 -16.55
CA SER A 418 -46.63 -7.12 -15.11
C SER A 418 -45.38 -6.45 -14.54
N CYS A 419 -44.45 -5.96 -15.36
CA CYS A 419 -43.22 -5.30 -14.91
C CYS A 419 -42.64 -4.33 -15.95
N PHE A 420 -41.58 -3.60 -15.58
CA PHE A 420 -40.92 -2.61 -16.45
C PHE A 420 -40.20 -3.21 -17.67
N CYS A 421 -39.94 -4.52 -17.71
CA CYS A 421 -39.21 -5.15 -18.82
C CYS A 421 -39.81 -4.85 -20.20
N GLN A 422 -41.14 -4.86 -20.33
CA GLN A 422 -41.78 -4.63 -21.62
C GLN A 422 -41.55 -3.21 -22.15
N ALA A 423 -41.54 -2.23 -21.26
CA ALA A 423 -41.30 -0.83 -21.62
C ALA A 423 -39.81 -0.61 -21.94
N LEU A 424 -38.91 -1.20 -21.16
CA LEU A 424 -37.47 -1.00 -21.28
C LEU A 424 -36.84 -1.77 -22.44
N TYR A 425 -37.29 -3.00 -22.68
CA TYR A 425 -36.60 -3.95 -23.56
C TYR A 425 -37.51 -4.61 -24.61
N GLY A 426 -38.83 -4.43 -24.51
CA GLY A 426 -39.77 -5.20 -25.31
C GLY A 426 -39.69 -6.70 -25.02
N ASN A 427 -39.96 -7.51 -26.05
CA ASN A 427 -39.79 -8.95 -25.99
C ASN A 427 -38.34 -9.28 -26.32
N VAL A 428 -37.64 -10.00 -25.45
CA VAL A 428 -36.25 -10.38 -25.71
C VAL A 428 -36.14 -11.66 -26.54
N ASP A 429 -35.07 -11.77 -27.33
CA ASP A 429 -34.78 -12.98 -28.10
C ASP A 429 -34.43 -14.16 -27.15
N PRO A 430 -34.94 -15.38 -27.41
CA PRO A 430 -34.54 -16.61 -26.72
C PRO A 430 -33.05 -16.82 -26.49
N ALA A 431 -32.18 -16.42 -27.42
CA ALA A 431 -30.73 -16.54 -27.31
C ALA A 431 -30.17 -15.74 -26.11
N THR A 432 -30.88 -14.70 -25.67
CA THR A 432 -30.53 -13.92 -24.47
C THR A 432 -30.54 -14.76 -23.19
N TYR A 433 -31.25 -15.90 -23.19
CA TYR A 433 -31.29 -16.83 -22.07
C TYR A 433 -30.15 -17.86 -22.07
N LEU A 434 -29.25 -17.81 -23.06
CA LEU A 434 -28.08 -18.66 -23.13
C LEU A 434 -26.82 -17.85 -22.81
N SER A 435 -26.09 -18.28 -21.78
CA SER A 435 -24.76 -17.75 -21.43
C SER A 435 -23.71 -18.77 -21.83
N THR A 436 -22.84 -18.44 -22.78
CA THR A 436 -21.77 -19.32 -23.25
C THR A 436 -20.39 -18.88 -22.75
N VAL A 437 -19.56 -19.85 -22.39
CA VAL A 437 -18.13 -19.66 -22.10
C VAL A 437 -17.36 -20.53 -23.09
N GLU A 438 -16.68 -19.90 -24.06
CA GLU A 438 -16.00 -20.60 -25.17
C GLU A 438 -14.53 -20.91 -24.90
N GLU A 439 -13.88 -20.17 -24.00
CA GLU A 439 -12.46 -20.31 -23.65
C GLU A 439 -12.30 -20.52 -22.15
N ASP A 440 -11.11 -21.01 -21.76
CA ASP A 440 -10.74 -21.19 -20.36
C ASP A 440 -10.60 -19.82 -19.68
N LEU A 441 -11.72 -19.34 -19.14
CA LEU A 441 -11.74 -18.17 -18.28
C LEU A 441 -11.04 -18.49 -16.96
N PRO A 442 -10.37 -17.50 -16.33
CA PRO A 442 -9.90 -17.64 -14.96
C PRO A 442 -11.02 -18.15 -14.06
N GLU A 443 -10.70 -19.05 -13.13
CA GLU A 443 -11.68 -19.72 -12.26
C GLU A 443 -12.66 -18.73 -11.61
N GLN A 444 -12.15 -17.56 -11.21
CA GLN A 444 -12.95 -16.50 -10.62
C GLN A 444 -13.98 -15.89 -11.58
N GLU A 445 -13.61 -15.62 -12.83
CA GLU A 445 -14.55 -15.09 -13.81
C GLU A 445 -15.62 -16.14 -14.16
N LEU A 446 -15.23 -17.40 -14.23
CA LEU A 446 -16.15 -18.51 -14.40
C LEU A 446 -17.15 -18.62 -13.24
N LEU A 447 -16.70 -18.43 -11.99
CA LEU A 447 -17.59 -18.37 -10.82
C LEU A 447 -18.58 -17.21 -10.91
N PHE A 448 -18.16 -16.04 -11.40
CA PHE A 448 -19.07 -14.92 -11.63
C PHE A 448 -20.10 -15.22 -12.72
N LYS A 449 -19.67 -15.77 -13.86
CA LYS A 449 -20.58 -16.18 -14.95
C LYS A 449 -21.60 -17.22 -14.46
N LYS A 450 -21.18 -18.16 -13.61
CA LYS A 450 -22.06 -19.14 -12.96
C LYS A 450 -23.10 -18.47 -12.06
N SER A 451 -22.65 -17.57 -11.18
CA SER A 451 -23.54 -16.86 -10.25
C SER A 451 -24.53 -15.94 -10.98
N ASP A 452 -24.07 -15.26 -12.03
CA ASP A 452 -24.88 -14.41 -12.90
C ASP A 452 -25.96 -15.22 -13.62
N ALA A 453 -25.58 -16.31 -14.28
CA ALA A 453 -26.51 -17.17 -14.99
C ALA A 453 -27.56 -17.77 -14.05
N GLU A 454 -27.16 -18.16 -12.84
CA GLU A 454 -28.08 -18.64 -11.81
C GLU A 454 -29.06 -17.55 -11.35
N ALA A 455 -28.56 -16.35 -11.03
CA ALA A 455 -29.40 -15.23 -10.58
C ALA A 455 -30.42 -14.83 -11.66
N MET A 456 -30.00 -14.82 -12.92
CA MET A 456 -30.83 -14.48 -14.08
C MET A 456 -31.68 -15.64 -14.63
N GLY A 457 -31.55 -16.84 -14.06
CA GLY A 457 -32.25 -18.04 -14.52
C GLY A 457 -31.86 -18.49 -15.93
N GLN A 458 -30.69 -18.10 -16.43
CA GLN A 458 -30.17 -18.45 -17.76
C GLN A 458 -29.68 -19.91 -17.82
N VAL A 459 -29.51 -20.42 -19.03
CA VAL A 459 -28.79 -21.66 -19.31
C VAL A 459 -27.32 -21.31 -19.47
N LEU A 460 -26.46 -21.82 -18.59
CA LEU A 460 -25.01 -21.70 -18.73
C LEU A 460 -24.46 -22.89 -19.51
N LEU A 461 -23.69 -22.62 -20.56
CA LEU A 461 -22.97 -23.62 -21.34
C LEU A 461 -21.48 -23.30 -21.37
N ILE A 462 -20.68 -24.15 -20.73
CA ILE A 462 -19.21 -24.04 -20.69
C ILE A 462 -18.64 -25.04 -21.70
N ARG A 463 -17.76 -24.55 -22.58
CA ARG A 463 -17.02 -25.38 -23.53
C ARG A 463 -16.08 -26.30 -22.78
N GLN A 464 -16.03 -27.56 -23.22
CA GLN A 464 -15.11 -28.57 -22.68
C GLN A 464 -14.07 -28.93 -23.74
N GLU A 465 -13.14 -29.81 -23.39
CA GLU A 465 -12.25 -30.48 -24.35
C GLU A 465 -13.07 -31.40 -25.28
N GLU A 466 -13.75 -30.80 -26.24
CA GLU A 466 -14.65 -31.47 -27.18
C GLU A 466 -14.46 -30.95 -28.62
N SER A 467 -14.89 -31.75 -29.60
CA SER A 467 -14.84 -31.35 -31.00
C SER A 467 -15.84 -30.22 -31.30
N ASP A 468 -15.56 -29.40 -32.32
CA ASP A 468 -16.47 -28.33 -32.75
C ASP A 468 -17.88 -28.84 -33.09
N ALA A 469 -17.97 -30.06 -33.62
CA ALA A 469 -19.25 -30.72 -33.91
C ALA A 469 -20.03 -31.02 -32.62
N SER A 470 -19.36 -31.53 -31.57
CA SER A 470 -19.96 -31.76 -30.25
C SER A 470 -20.42 -30.46 -29.60
N TRP A 471 -19.55 -29.44 -29.62
CA TRP A 471 -19.86 -28.10 -29.12
C TRP A 471 -21.11 -27.51 -29.80
N THR A 472 -21.16 -27.57 -31.13
CA THR A 472 -22.29 -27.07 -31.92
C THR A 472 -23.59 -27.80 -31.59
N ALA A 473 -23.54 -29.13 -31.43
CA ALA A 473 -24.70 -29.93 -31.06
C ALA A 473 -25.24 -29.55 -29.66
N ARG A 474 -24.35 -29.42 -28.67
CA ARG A 474 -24.73 -28.98 -27.31
C ARG A 474 -25.23 -27.55 -27.26
N LYS A 475 -24.62 -26.64 -28.02
CA LYS A 475 -25.07 -25.24 -28.15
C LYS A 475 -26.49 -25.18 -28.72
N LYS A 476 -26.80 -26.01 -29.71
CA LYS A 476 -28.17 -26.14 -30.25
C LYS A 476 -29.17 -26.66 -29.21
N GLU A 477 -28.81 -27.67 -28.42
CA GLU A 477 -29.67 -28.16 -27.34
C GLU A 477 -29.88 -27.09 -26.25
N ALA A 478 -28.83 -26.39 -25.86
CA ALA A 478 -28.88 -25.32 -24.88
C ALA A 478 -29.76 -24.14 -25.35
N LEU A 479 -29.74 -23.81 -26.64
CA LEU A 479 -30.64 -22.82 -27.23
C LEU A 479 -32.12 -23.23 -27.13
N LEU A 480 -32.45 -24.52 -27.30
CA LEU A 480 -33.82 -25.00 -27.09
C LEU A 480 -34.27 -24.85 -25.63
N LYS A 481 -33.37 -25.16 -24.68
CA LYS A 481 -33.63 -24.94 -23.24
C LYS A 481 -33.78 -23.46 -22.91
N ALA A 482 -32.94 -22.60 -23.49
CA ALA A 482 -33.01 -21.15 -23.35
C ALA A 482 -34.34 -20.59 -23.89
N ALA A 483 -34.81 -21.09 -25.04
CA ALA A 483 -36.12 -20.73 -25.61
C ALA A 483 -37.29 -21.14 -24.71
N ALA A 484 -37.24 -22.33 -24.12
CA ALA A 484 -38.24 -22.76 -23.15
C ALA A 484 -38.30 -21.83 -21.92
N LYS A 485 -37.13 -21.48 -21.36
CA LYS A 485 -37.01 -20.53 -20.23
C LYS A 485 -37.48 -19.12 -20.60
N CYS A 486 -37.14 -18.63 -21.79
CA CYS A 486 -37.60 -17.34 -22.29
C CYS A 486 -39.13 -17.29 -22.36
N LYS A 487 -39.76 -18.35 -22.91
CA LYS A 487 -41.21 -18.47 -22.98
C LYS A 487 -41.86 -18.56 -21.59
N GLU A 488 -41.27 -19.34 -20.67
CA GLU A 488 -41.72 -19.45 -19.27
C GLU A 488 -41.67 -18.08 -18.56
N ASN A 489 -40.62 -17.30 -18.81
CA ASN A 489 -40.49 -15.95 -18.27
C ASN A 489 -41.24 -14.88 -19.08
N HIS A 490 -42.17 -15.29 -19.95
CA HIS A 490 -43.00 -14.40 -20.78
C HIS A 490 -42.18 -13.41 -21.63
N TYR A 491 -41.05 -13.86 -22.19
CA TYR A 491 -40.16 -13.06 -23.04
C TYR A 491 -39.59 -11.81 -22.37
N ARG A 492 -39.55 -11.79 -21.03
CA ARG A 492 -38.92 -10.72 -20.25
C ARG A 492 -37.40 -10.88 -20.27
N ALA A 493 -36.68 -9.78 -20.09
CA ALA A 493 -35.23 -9.81 -19.98
C ALA A 493 -34.75 -10.64 -18.76
N PRO A 494 -33.79 -11.57 -18.93
CA PRO A 494 -33.34 -12.45 -17.84
C PRO A 494 -32.58 -11.71 -16.73
N TRP A 495 -31.95 -10.57 -17.05
CA TRP A 495 -31.31 -9.70 -16.04
C TRP A 495 -32.31 -8.92 -15.18
N GLY A 496 -33.60 -8.93 -15.55
CA GLY A 496 -34.66 -8.27 -14.81
C GLY A 496 -34.75 -6.76 -15.04
N CYS A 497 -35.72 -6.13 -14.36
CA CYS A 497 -35.95 -4.69 -14.38
C CYS A 497 -35.99 -4.06 -12.99
N ARG A 498 -35.66 -4.83 -11.94
CA ARG A 498 -35.67 -4.34 -10.56
C ARG A 498 -34.76 -3.13 -10.37
N TRP A 499 -33.58 -3.14 -11.00
CA TRP A 499 -32.64 -2.02 -10.98
C TRP A 499 -33.29 -0.69 -11.37
N PHE A 500 -34.20 -0.70 -12.34
CA PHE A 500 -34.85 0.52 -12.84
C PHE A 500 -35.85 1.05 -11.82
N ALA A 501 -36.58 0.17 -11.14
CA ALA A 501 -37.51 0.59 -10.09
C ALA A 501 -36.77 1.18 -8.88
N ASP A 502 -35.69 0.54 -8.45
CA ASP A 502 -34.86 1.06 -7.34
C ASP A 502 -34.19 2.39 -7.73
N TRP A 503 -33.68 2.49 -8.97
CA TRP A 503 -33.13 3.74 -9.52
C TRP A 503 -34.19 4.84 -9.56
N LYS A 504 -35.38 4.55 -10.11
CA LYS A 504 -36.49 5.49 -10.20
C LYS A 504 -36.88 6.00 -8.81
N GLU A 505 -36.98 5.12 -7.83
CA GLU A 505 -37.29 5.50 -6.44
C GLU A 505 -36.23 6.46 -5.88
N ASN A 506 -34.95 6.23 -6.16
CA ASN A 506 -33.87 7.13 -5.74
C ASN A 506 -33.95 8.49 -6.45
N VAL A 507 -34.23 8.51 -7.75
CA VAL A 507 -34.41 9.76 -8.52
C VAL A 507 -35.60 10.54 -8.01
N ASP A 508 -36.74 9.88 -7.78
CA ASP A 508 -37.94 10.52 -7.24
C ASP A 508 -37.66 11.14 -5.87
N LYS A 509 -36.93 10.44 -4.99
CA LYS A 509 -36.50 10.97 -3.68
C LYS A 509 -35.61 12.20 -3.82
N ALA A 510 -34.57 12.13 -4.65
CA ALA A 510 -33.65 13.25 -4.86
C ALA A 510 -34.39 14.47 -5.44
N HIS A 511 -35.28 14.24 -6.41
CA HIS A 511 -36.09 15.29 -7.02
C HIS A 511 -37.07 15.93 -6.01
N GLN A 512 -37.73 15.13 -5.18
CA GLN A 512 -38.61 15.63 -4.10
C GLN A 512 -37.86 16.45 -3.05
N GLN A 513 -36.58 16.12 -2.82
CA GLN A 513 -35.68 16.88 -1.95
C GLN A 513 -35.14 18.16 -2.61
N GLY A 514 -35.49 18.43 -3.87
CA GLY A 514 -35.02 19.60 -4.60
C GLY A 514 -33.57 19.52 -5.04
N GLN A 515 -32.98 18.32 -5.05
CA GLN A 515 -31.60 18.14 -5.50
C GLN A 515 -31.49 18.39 -6.99
N LYS A 516 -30.38 18.99 -7.39
CA LYS A 516 -30.00 19.11 -8.79
C LYS A 516 -29.55 17.75 -9.31
N LEU A 517 -30.09 17.31 -10.45
CA LEU A 517 -29.79 16.00 -11.02
C LEU A 517 -28.69 16.10 -12.08
N HIS A 518 -27.75 15.16 -12.09
CA HIS A 518 -26.59 15.15 -12.98
C HIS A 518 -26.52 13.84 -13.78
N VAL A 519 -26.35 13.97 -15.10
CA VAL A 519 -26.16 12.86 -16.04
C VAL A 519 -24.78 12.98 -16.68
N PHE A 520 -23.96 11.94 -16.49
CA PHE A 520 -22.64 11.85 -17.11
C PHE A 520 -22.68 11.03 -18.40
N TYR A 521 -22.10 11.59 -19.46
CA TYR A 521 -21.95 10.98 -20.77
C TYR A 521 -20.51 10.48 -20.95
N PHE A 522 -20.32 9.58 -21.93
CA PHE A 522 -19.00 9.20 -22.42
C PHE A 522 -18.22 10.43 -22.90
N GLU A 523 -16.89 10.30 -22.86
CA GLU A 523 -15.97 11.37 -23.23
C GLU A 523 -16.21 11.90 -24.65
N GLY A 524 -16.38 13.21 -24.77
CA GLY A 524 -16.68 13.94 -25.99
C GLY A 524 -18.07 13.71 -26.57
N LYS A 525 -19.02 13.13 -25.79
CA LYS A 525 -20.33 12.67 -26.28
C LYS A 525 -21.52 13.20 -25.48
N VAL A 526 -21.37 14.34 -24.82
CA VAL A 526 -22.47 15.01 -24.09
C VAL A 526 -23.69 15.20 -25.01
N GLY A 527 -24.86 14.80 -24.51
CA GLY A 527 -26.14 14.89 -25.22
C GLY A 527 -26.38 13.85 -26.32
N CYS A 528 -25.39 13.00 -26.63
CA CYS A 528 -25.53 11.94 -27.63
C CYS A 528 -26.16 10.68 -27.03
N GLY A 529 -26.96 9.94 -27.80
CA GLY A 529 -27.52 8.66 -27.36
C GLY A 529 -28.88 8.72 -26.69
N LYS A 530 -29.53 9.89 -26.62
CA LYS A 530 -30.88 10.04 -26.07
C LYS A 530 -31.91 9.31 -26.93
N MET A 531 -32.94 8.78 -26.27
CA MET A 531 -34.08 8.14 -26.91
C MET A 531 -35.39 8.59 -26.28
N VAL A 532 -36.45 8.58 -27.08
CA VAL A 532 -37.81 8.71 -26.55
C VAL A 532 -38.18 7.41 -25.83
N TRP A 533 -38.82 7.51 -24.66
CA TRP A 533 -39.14 6.37 -23.81
C TRP A 533 -39.92 5.26 -24.53
N GLU A 534 -40.89 5.62 -25.38
CA GLU A 534 -41.72 4.69 -26.13
C GLU A 534 -40.94 3.87 -27.17
N ASP A 535 -39.77 4.37 -27.59
CA ASP A 535 -38.88 3.76 -28.58
C ASP A 535 -37.85 2.80 -27.97
N LEU A 536 -37.71 2.76 -26.63
CA LEU A 536 -36.71 1.89 -25.96
C LEU A 536 -36.90 0.40 -26.26
N LYS A 537 -38.15 -0.03 -26.43
CA LYS A 537 -38.52 -1.41 -26.77
C LYS A 537 -38.26 -1.79 -28.23
N ASP A 538 -37.92 -0.83 -29.09
CA ASP A 538 -37.62 -1.05 -30.50
C ASP A 538 -36.12 -1.29 -30.68
N GLU A 539 -35.74 -2.55 -30.86
CA GLU A 539 -34.34 -2.95 -30.97
C GLU A 539 -33.65 -2.35 -32.20
N THR A 540 -34.39 -2.05 -33.28
CA THR A 540 -33.82 -1.46 -34.49
C THR A 540 -33.40 -0.01 -34.21
N LYS A 541 -34.30 0.78 -33.63
CA LYS A 541 -34.00 2.16 -33.22
C LYS A 541 -32.90 2.22 -32.16
N LEU A 542 -32.94 1.30 -31.19
CA LEU A 542 -31.93 1.21 -30.16
C LEU A 542 -30.54 0.91 -30.77
N GLN A 543 -30.47 0.09 -31.82
CA GLN A 543 -29.20 -0.20 -32.49
C GLN A 543 -28.69 1.01 -33.29
N GLU A 544 -29.56 1.74 -33.98
CA GLU A 544 -29.20 2.98 -34.70
C GLU A 544 -28.58 4.03 -33.76
N VAL A 545 -29.12 4.16 -32.55
CA VAL A 545 -28.63 5.13 -31.55
C VAL A 545 -27.31 4.68 -30.93
N ARG A 546 -27.09 3.37 -30.77
CA ARG A 546 -25.87 2.81 -30.14
C ARG A 546 -24.60 3.13 -30.90
N ASP A 547 -24.64 3.21 -32.22
CA ASP A 547 -23.44 3.44 -33.03
C ASP A 547 -22.84 4.85 -32.83
N SER A 548 -23.62 5.78 -32.28
CA SER A 548 -23.21 7.16 -31.99
C SER A 548 -23.46 7.59 -30.53
N THR A 549 -23.72 6.65 -29.63
CA THR A 549 -24.19 6.94 -28.27
C THR A 549 -23.12 7.56 -27.37
N GLY A 550 -23.53 8.53 -26.55
CA GLY A 550 -22.79 8.98 -25.38
C GLY A 550 -23.25 8.33 -24.08
N LEU A 551 -24.23 7.44 -24.15
CA LEU A 551 -24.86 6.78 -23.00
C LEU A 551 -24.70 5.26 -23.08
N GLY A 552 -24.50 4.64 -21.93
CA GLY A 552 -24.62 3.19 -21.77
C GLY A 552 -26.05 2.67 -21.97
N LYS A 553 -26.20 1.34 -22.05
CA LYS A 553 -27.50 0.68 -22.29
C LYS A 553 -28.55 1.03 -21.23
N SER A 554 -28.20 0.96 -19.94
CA SER A 554 -29.11 1.36 -18.85
C SER A 554 -29.36 2.87 -18.85
N GLN A 555 -28.29 3.65 -19.03
CA GLN A 555 -28.35 5.11 -19.04
C GLN A 555 -29.29 5.68 -20.10
N THR A 556 -29.38 5.03 -21.26
CA THR A 556 -30.33 5.43 -22.32
C THR A 556 -31.78 5.41 -21.80
N ALA A 557 -32.14 4.38 -21.02
CA ALA A 557 -33.47 4.29 -20.42
C ALA A 557 -33.65 5.27 -19.25
N GLU A 558 -32.61 5.48 -18.44
CA GLU A 558 -32.61 6.46 -17.34
C GLU A 558 -32.89 7.87 -17.86
N VAL A 559 -32.17 8.30 -18.90
CA VAL A 559 -32.34 9.62 -19.52
C VAL A 559 -33.69 9.75 -20.22
N ALA A 560 -34.11 8.73 -20.97
CA ALA A 560 -35.42 8.71 -21.62
C ALA A 560 -36.57 8.87 -20.61
N TRP A 561 -36.43 8.31 -19.40
CA TRP A 561 -37.41 8.47 -18.33
C TRP A 561 -37.46 9.91 -17.79
N LEU A 562 -36.31 10.52 -17.53
CA LEU A 562 -36.21 11.92 -17.09
C LEU A 562 -36.84 12.86 -18.13
N ASP A 563 -36.52 12.67 -19.40
CA ASP A 563 -37.06 13.44 -20.52
C ASP A 563 -38.59 13.27 -20.64
N ARG A 564 -39.10 12.04 -20.52
CA ARG A 564 -40.54 11.75 -20.55
C ARG A 564 -41.30 12.50 -19.45
N LEU A 565 -40.75 12.53 -18.25
CA LEU A 565 -41.34 13.24 -17.12
C LEU A 565 -41.04 14.73 -17.08
N ARG A 566 -40.17 15.22 -17.98
CA ARG A 566 -39.66 16.60 -18.01
C ARG A 566 -38.99 17.01 -16.69
N ILE A 567 -38.30 16.07 -16.06
CA ILE A 567 -37.49 16.34 -14.87
C ILE A 567 -36.18 17.00 -15.35
N PRO A 568 -35.84 18.21 -14.89
CA PRO A 568 -34.63 18.89 -15.32
C PRO A 568 -33.38 18.20 -14.75
N TYR A 569 -32.33 18.14 -15.56
CA TYR A 569 -31.02 17.63 -15.16
C TYR A 569 -29.90 18.36 -15.92
N GLU A 570 -28.69 18.36 -15.37
CA GLU A 570 -27.49 18.88 -16.02
C GLU A 570 -26.70 17.76 -16.71
N GLU A 571 -26.14 18.08 -17.87
CA GLU A 571 -25.39 17.13 -18.70
C GLU A 571 -23.90 17.38 -18.58
N HIS A 572 -23.15 16.33 -18.27
CA HIS A 572 -21.72 16.41 -17.99
C HIS A 572 -20.94 15.43 -18.87
N ASP A 573 -19.75 15.85 -19.27
CA ASP A 573 -18.76 14.93 -19.82
C ASP A 573 -18.07 14.20 -18.67
N VAL A 574 -17.82 12.89 -18.80
CA VAL A 574 -17.08 12.14 -17.78
C VAL A 574 -15.66 12.69 -17.56
N GLY A 575 -15.05 13.33 -18.56
CA GLY A 575 -13.77 14.02 -18.41
C GLY A 575 -13.80 15.17 -17.38
N ASP A 576 -14.98 15.71 -17.09
CA ASP A 576 -15.18 16.78 -16.09
C ASP A 576 -15.54 16.24 -14.69
N PHE A 577 -15.66 14.93 -14.50
CA PHE A 577 -16.09 14.30 -13.24
C PHE A 577 -15.27 14.75 -12.02
N TYR A 578 -13.94 14.74 -12.12
CA TYR A 578 -13.10 15.15 -10.99
C TYR A 578 -13.24 16.65 -10.67
N ARG A 579 -13.49 17.49 -11.67
CA ARG A 579 -13.79 18.91 -11.43
C ARG A 579 -15.11 19.06 -10.67
N PHE A 580 -16.12 18.30 -11.07
CA PHE A 580 -17.42 18.25 -10.39
C PHE A 580 -17.25 17.86 -8.91
N ILE A 581 -16.58 16.74 -8.60
CA ILE A 581 -16.37 16.30 -7.22
C ILE A 581 -15.56 17.32 -6.40
N LEU A 582 -14.48 17.89 -6.97
CA LEU A 582 -13.64 18.87 -6.27
C LEU A 582 -14.39 20.15 -5.90
N GLN A 583 -15.34 20.60 -6.73
CA GLN A 583 -16.17 21.77 -6.41
C GLN A 583 -16.99 21.55 -5.13
N HIS A 584 -17.53 20.35 -4.94
CA HIS A 584 -18.30 20.00 -3.74
C HIS A 584 -17.39 19.90 -2.52
N GLN A 585 -16.20 19.30 -2.67
CA GLN A 585 -15.24 19.22 -1.56
C GLN A 585 -14.74 20.60 -1.09
N ASN A 586 -14.60 21.56 -2.01
CA ASN A 586 -14.12 22.92 -1.68
C ASN A 586 -15.20 23.81 -1.06
N ASN A 587 -16.47 23.68 -1.45
CA ASN A 587 -17.57 24.44 -0.85
C ASN A 587 -17.79 24.12 0.65
N ASN A 588 -17.16 23.06 1.15
CA ASN A 588 -17.20 22.61 2.54
C ASN A 588 -16.07 23.13 3.44
N ARG A 589 -15.07 23.81 2.87
CA ARG A 589 -13.99 24.46 3.64
C ARG A 589 -14.27 25.95 3.76
#